data_AF-A0A4Z0A6S1-F1
#
_entry.id   AF-A0A4Z0A6S1-F1
#
_cell.length_a   1.000
_cell.length_b   1.000
_cell.length_c   1.000
_cell.angle_alpha   90.00
_cell.angle_beta   90.00
_cell.angle_gamma   90.00
#
_symmetry.space_group_name_H-M   'P 1'
#
loop_
_entity.id
_entity.type
_entity.pdbx_description
1 polymer ?
#
loop_
_entity_poly.entity_id
_entity_poly.type
_entity_poly.pdbx_seq_one_letter_code
_entity_poly.pdbx_strand_id
1 'polypeptide(L)'
;MSYETVWVEYPDIKPTCIRIGALPTMTVKKPDGRSEPLYTLPVLQDPNTGAVIADSIAIAMYLEDTYPGKVQLFPPGTRALQYVFSDMFYDKIRAPLWYAIALAGAKQLHEVSKEYYLRTKAESAGRPLTEFRPAGEAGEAVWAEALAAFGQVGQWMDKNGTGDKAKYVMGETFTFADVIIVGWLSYYRSVVGVASREWGDLMAADGGRWAQLVMEFDEHGWFKVD
;
A
#
# COMPACT_ATOMS: atom_id res chain seq x y z
N MET A 1 2.43 9.89 18.42
CA MET A 1 1.21 9.34 19.05
C MET A 1 1.54 7.95 19.54
N SER A 2 1.07 7.57 20.73
CA SER A 2 1.10 6.17 21.17
C SER A 2 -0.04 5.41 20.50
N TYR A 3 0.23 4.20 20.03
CA TYR A 3 -0.79 3.29 19.52
C TYR A 3 -0.48 1.87 20.01
N GLU A 4 -1.49 1.02 19.96
CA GLU A 4 -1.37 -0.42 20.19
C GLU A 4 -1.81 -1.15 18.91
N THR A 5 -1.07 -2.17 18.50
CA THR A 5 -1.42 -2.99 17.35
C THR A 5 -2.28 -4.16 17.78
N VAL A 6 -3.52 -4.22 17.28
CA VAL A 6 -4.38 -5.41 17.39
C VAL A 6 -4.26 -6.22 16.11
N TRP A 7 -3.61 -7.39 16.22
CA TRP A 7 -3.44 -8.30 15.10
C TRP A 7 -4.74 -9.05 14.79
N VAL A 8 -5.17 -9.01 13.54
CA VAL A 8 -6.40 -9.65 13.04
C VAL A 8 -6.05 -10.49 11.82
N GLU A 9 -6.38 -11.77 11.86
CA GLU A 9 -6.18 -12.69 10.74
C GLU A 9 -7.12 -12.34 9.57
N TYR A 10 -6.70 -12.60 8.34
CA TYR A 10 -7.50 -12.33 7.13
C TYR A 10 -8.97 -12.80 7.19
N PRO A 11 -9.29 -14.05 7.59
CA PRO A 11 -10.69 -14.49 7.70
C PRO A 11 -11.49 -13.70 8.74
N ASP A 12 -10.82 -13.09 9.71
CA ASP A 12 -11.45 -12.40 10.84
C ASP A 12 -11.59 -10.88 10.64
N ILE A 13 -11.07 -10.32 9.54
CA ILE A 13 -11.18 -8.88 9.24
C ILE A 13 -12.64 -8.44 9.20
N LYS A 14 -13.46 -9.07 8.37
CA LYS A 14 -14.89 -8.72 8.23
C LYS A 14 -15.66 -8.83 9.55
N PRO A 15 -15.66 -9.98 10.27
CA PRO A 15 -16.39 -10.06 11.53
C PRO A 15 -15.85 -9.08 12.60
N THR A 16 -14.53 -8.83 12.63
CA THR A 16 -13.95 -7.85 13.54
C THR A 16 -14.41 -6.43 13.23
N CYS A 17 -14.34 -5.99 11.97
CA CYS A 17 -14.80 -4.67 11.56
C CYS A 17 -16.27 -4.45 11.90
N ILE A 18 -17.13 -5.44 11.64
CA ILE A 18 -18.56 -5.37 11.99
C ILE A 18 -18.74 -5.22 13.50
N ARG A 19 -18.05 -6.04 14.31
CA ARG A 19 -18.13 -6.00 15.77
C ARG A 19 -17.76 -4.64 16.35
N ILE A 20 -16.75 -3.98 15.78
CA ILE A 20 -16.27 -2.68 16.26
C ILE A 20 -16.95 -1.48 15.61
N GLY A 21 -17.89 -1.70 14.67
CA GLY A 21 -18.59 -0.64 13.96
C GLY A 21 -17.78 0.04 12.85
N ALA A 22 -16.69 -0.58 12.38
CA ALA A 22 -15.94 -0.07 11.23
C ALA A 22 -16.72 -0.30 9.93
N LEU A 23 -16.78 0.73 9.08
CA LEU A 23 -17.45 0.66 7.78
C LEU A 23 -16.63 -0.15 6.76
N PRO A 24 -17.26 -0.78 5.76
CA PRO A 24 -16.54 -1.36 4.64
C PRO A 24 -15.86 -0.26 3.83
N THR A 25 -14.70 -0.57 3.25
CA THR A 25 -13.89 0.39 2.48
C THR A 25 -14.22 0.35 0.99
N MET A 26 -14.82 -0.74 0.52
CA MET A 26 -15.15 -0.92 -0.90
C MET A 26 -16.31 -1.89 -1.08
N THR A 27 -16.88 -1.89 -2.28
CA THR A 27 -17.89 -2.87 -2.71
C THR A 27 -17.30 -3.70 -3.83
N VAL A 28 -17.34 -5.02 -3.70
CA VAL A 28 -16.88 -5.95 -4.73
C VAL A 28 -18.05 -6.60 -5.44
N LYS A 29 -17.94 -6.74 -6.76
CA LYS A 29 -18.90 -7.48 -7.57
C LYS A 29 -18.47 -8.95 -7.65
N LYS A 30 -19.36 -9.85 -7.25
CA LYS A 30 -19.17 -11.30 -7.31
C LYS A 30 -19.42 -11.82 -8.73
N PRO A 31 -18.90 -13.03 -9.07
CA PRO A 31 -19.14 -13.65 -10.37
C PRO A 31 -20.63 -13.85 -10.71
N ASP A 32 -21.48 -14.02 -9.69
CA ASP A 32 -22.94 -14.15 -9.83
C ASP A 32 -23.67 -12.79 -10.01
N GLY A 33 -22.92 -11.70 -10.11
CA GLY A 33 -23.43 -10.34 -10.32
C GLY A 33 -23.82 -9.60 -9.04
N ARG A 34 -23.83 -10.24 -7.86
CA ARG A 34 -24.14 -9.59 -6.59
C ARG A 34 -23.02 -8.66 -6.14
N SER A 35 -23.39 -7.55 -5.52
CA SER A 35 -22.44 -6.64 -4.86
C SER A 35 -22.36 -6.99 -3.37
N GLU A 36 -21.14 -7.10 -2.84
CA GLU A 36 -20.91 -7.36 -1.42
C GLU A 36 -19.94 -6.33 -0.83
N PRO A 37 -20.18 -5.87 0.42
CA PRO A 37 -19.25 -4.99 1.11
C PRO A 37 -17.96 -5.76 1.43
N LEU A 38 -16.83 -5.15 1.07
CA LEU A 38 -15.50 -5.63 1.39
C LEU A 38 -14.92 -4.77 2.51
N TYR A 39 -14.53 -5.46 3.58
CA TYR A 39 -13.89 -4.89 4.75
C TYR A 39 -12.39 -5.13 4.64
N THR A 40 -11.61 -4.08 4.85
CA THR A 40 -10.15 -4.13 4.76
C THR A 40 -9.52 -3.49 5.98
N LEU A 41 -8.25 -3.79 6.19
CA LEU A 41 -7.37 -3.04 7.08
C LEU A 41 -6.54 -2.05 6.25
N PRO A 42 -6.00 -0.96 6.86
CA PRO A 42 -6.05 -0.62 8.28
C PRO A 42 -7.42 -0.10 8.75
N VAL A 43 -7.66 -0.25 10.05
CA VAL A 43 -8.77 0.37 10.81
C VAL A 43 -8.18 0.98 12.08
N LEU A 44 -8.58 2.21 12.40
CA LEU A 44 -8.21 2.91 13.62
C LEU A 44 -9.41 2.95 14.58
N GLN A 45 -9.18 2.56 15.83
CA GLN A 45 -10.07 2.90 16.94
C GLN A 45 -9.37 3.94 17.81
N ASP A 46 -9.98 5.10 17.98
CA ASP A 46 -9.45 6.15 18.82
C ASP A 46 -10.22 6.23 20.14
N PRO A 47 -9.63 5.78 21.26
CA PRO A 47 -10.32 5.78 22.55
C PRO A 47 -10.54 7.19 23.11
N ASN A 48 -9.79 8.20 22.64
CA ASN A 48 -9.93 9.57 23.17
C ASN A 48 -11.18 10.27 22.63
N THR A 49 -11.63 9.90 21.43
CA THR A 49 -12.80 10.49 20.76
C THR A 49 -13.96 9.50 20.60
N GLY A 50 -13.69 8.20 20.75
CA GLY A 50 -14.62 7.11 20.43
C GLY A 50 -14.75 6.83 18.93
N ALA A 51 -13.91 7.44 18.09
CA ALA A 51 -14.01 7.28 16.65
C ALA A 51 -13.52 5.90 16.18
N VAL A 52 -14.18 5.37 15.15
CA VAL A 52 -13.78 4.14 14.45
C VAL A 52 -13.70 4.44 12.96
N ILE A 53 -12.49 4.46 12.41
CA ILE A 53 -12.22 4.90 11.04
C ILE A 53 -11.57 3.75 10.27
N ALA A 54 -12.16 3.37 9.14
CA ALA A 54 -11.54 2.48 8.16
C ALA A 54 -11.05 3.30 6.97
N ASP A 55 -10.16 2.72 6.15
CA ASP A 55 -9.47 3.37 5.02
C ASP A 55 -8.26 4.23 5.44
N SER A 56 -7.10 3.99 4.83
CA SER A 56 -5.83 4.60 5.25
C SER A 56 -5.79 6.11 5.03
N ILE A 57 -6.38 6.63 3.95
CA ILE A 57 -6.40 8.07 3.70
C ILE A 57 -7.43 8.76 4.60
N ALA A 58 -8.56 8.12 4.88
CA ALA A 58 -9.53 8.61 5.86
C ALA A 58 -8.94 8.66 7.27
N ILE A 59 -8.20 7.62 7.68
CA ILE A 59 -7.47 7.58 8.95
C ILE A 59 -6.45 8.73 9.01
N ALA A 60 -5.66 8.94 7.96
CA ALA A 60 -4.65 10.00 7.94
C ALA A 60 -5.26 11.40 8.03
N MET A 61 -6.36 11.67 7.31
CA MET A 61 -7.10 12.93 7.41
C MET A 61 -7.67 13.14 8.82
N TYR A 62 -8.28 12.10 9.40
CA TYR A 62 -8.80 12.13 10.76
C TYR A 62 -7.71 12.47 11.78
N LEU A 63 -6.54 11.81 11.68
CA LEU A 63 -5.42 12.03 12.60
C LEU A 63 -4.87 13.46 12.49
N GLU A 64 -4.76 14.00 11.28
CA GLU A 64 -4.29 15.38 11.09
C GLU A 64 -5.29 16.41 11.64
N ASP A 65 -6.59 16.19 11.43
CA ASP A 65 -7.65 17.08 11.94
C ASP A 65 -7.80 17.02 13.46
N THR A 66 -7.69 15.82 14.04
CA THR A 66 -7.93 15.60 15.47
C THR A 66 -6.72 15.95 16.32
N TYR A 67 -5.51 15.73 15.78
CA TYR A 67 -4.26 15.89 16.51
C TYR A 67 -3.24 16.64 15.66
N PRO A 68 -3.43 17.96 15.49
CA PRO A 68 -2.54 18.76 14.67
C PRO A 68 -1.09 18.66 15.18
N GLY A 69 -0.25 18.04 14.36
CA GLY A 69 1.17 17.84 14.63
C GLY A 69 2.05 18.89 13.97
N LYS A 70 3.38 18.72 14.09
CA LYS A 70 4.36 19.54 13.36
C LYS A 70 4.45 19.19 11.89
N VAL A 71 4.14 17.95 11.53
CA VAL A 71 4.13 17.46 10.14
C VAL A 71 2.72 17.59 9.60
N GLN A 72 2.57 18.27 8.46
CA GLN A 72 1.32 18.37 7.72
C GLN A 72 1.41 17.47 6.48
N LEU A 73 0.65 16.39 6.48
CA LEU A 73 0.54 15.47 5.36
C LEU A 73 -0.45 15.97 4.29
N PHE A 74 -1.42 16.82 4.67
CA PHE A 74 -2.34 17.44 3.72
C PHE A 74 -2.30 18.96 3.78
N PRO A 75 -1.33 19.60 3.10
CA PRO A 75 -1.31 21.06 2.97
C PRO A 75 -2.64 21.61 2.42
N PRO A 76 -3.02 22.87 2.75
CA PRO A 76 -4.30 23.44 2.34
C PRO A 76 -4.56 23.30 0.83
N GLY A 77 -5.74 22.79 0.47
CA GLY A 77 -6.15 22.60 -0.93
C GLY A 77 -5.67 21.31 -1.60
N THR A 78 -4.93 20.44 -0.90
CA THR A 78 -4.29 19.26 -1.52
C THR A 78 -5.05 17.95 -1.32
N ARG A 79 -5.96 17.86 -0.34
CA ARG A 79 -6.67 16.62 0.02
C ARG A 79 -7.30 15.90 -1.17
N ALA A 80 -8.01 16.64 -2.03
CA ALA A 80 -8.66 16.07 -3.20
C ALA A 80 -7.65 15.49 -4.21
N LEU A 81 -6.54 16.20 -4.45
CA LEU A 81 -5.49 15.75 -5.36
C LEU A 81 -4.74 14.54 -4.81
N GLN A 82 -4.46 14.53 -3.51
CA GLN A 82 -3.81 13.39 -2.85
C GLN A 82 -4.72 12.16 -2.80
N TYR A 83 -6.04 12.35 -2.64
CA TYR A 83 -7.02 11.26 -2.75
C TYR A 83 -7.02 10.64 -4.15
N VAL A 84 -7.10 11.46 -5.20
CA VAL A 84 -7.02 10.98 -6.59
C VAL A 84 -5.67 10.35 -6.89
N PHE A 85 -4.58 10.90 -6.37
CA PHE A 85 -3.26 10.31 -6.51
C PHE A 85 -3.18 8.92 -5.86
N SER A 86 -3.71 8.76 -4.64
CA SER A 86 -3.73 7.47 -3.94
C SER A 86 -4.47 6.40 -4.77
N ASP A 87 -5.63 6.74 -5.33
CA ASP A 87 -6.41 5.85 -6.19
C ASP A 87 -5.66 5.51 -7.49
N MET A 88 -5.07 6.52 -8.14
CA MET A 88 -4.31 6.31 -9.37
C MET A 88 -3.01 5.53 -9.17
N PHE A 89 -2.31 5.79 -8.08
CA PHE A 89 -1.13 5.02 -7.69
C PHE A 89 -1.53 3.57 -7.44
N TYR A 90 -2.61 3.33 -6.68
CA TYR A 90 -3.12 1.99 -6.43
C TYR A 90 -3.44 1.26 -7.73
N ASP A 91 -4.20 1.87 -8.64
CA ASP A 91 -4.56 1.27 -9.92
C ASP A 91 -3.36 0.93 -10.80
N LYS A 92 -2.32 1.78 -10.79
CA LYS A 92 -1.08 1.52 -11.55
C LYS A 92 -0.22 0.44 -10.94
N ILE A 93 -0.05 0.45 -9.63
CA ILE A 93 0.96 -0.36 -8.95
C ILE A 93 0.41 -1.72 -8.53
N ARG A 94 -0.88 -1.80 -8.16
CA ARG A 94 -1.45 -3.00 -7.55
C ARG A 94 -1.26 -4.24 -8.41
N ALA A 95 -1.68 -4.22 -9.68
CA ALA A 95 -1.63 -5.44 -10.48
C ALA A 95 -0.18 -5.89 -10.76
N PRO A 96 0.71 -5.05 -11.33
CA PRO A 96 2.08 -5.46 -11.62
C PRO A 96 2.84 -5.92 -10.37
N LEU A 97 2.71 -5.18 -9.27
CA LEU A 97 3.41 -5.51 -8.04
C LEU A 97 2.85 -6.76 -7.38
N TRP A 98 1.53 -6.92 -7.37
CA TRP A 98 0.89 -8.07 -6.74
C TRP A 98 1.22 -9.38 -7.44
N TYR A 99 1.23 -9.41 -8.78
CA TYR A 99 1.63 -10.60 -9.53
C TYR A 99 3.06 -11.04 -9.18
N ALA A 100 3.97 -10.09 -8.97
CA ALA A 100 5.36 -10.38 -8.60
C ALA A 100 5.52 -11.04 -7.21
N ILE A 101 4.64 -10.73 -6.24
CA ILE A 101 4.86 -11.11 -4.83
C ILE A 101 3.76 -11.92 -4.16
N ALA A 102 2.61 -12.15 -4.81
CA ALA A 102 1.46 -12.81 -4.19
C ALA A 102 1.83 -14.14 -3.50
N LEU A 103 2.64 -14.97 -4.17
CA LEU A 103 3.08 -16.25 -3.63
C LEU A 103 4.12 -16.10 -2.50
N ALA A 104 5.01 -15.11 -2.59
CA ALA A 104 5.98 -14.83 -1.54
C ALA A 104 5.27 -14.35 -0.27
N GLY A 105 4.29 -13.46 -0.41
CA GLY A 105 3.47 -12.97 0.70
C GLY A 105 2.69 -14.09 1.37
N ALA A 106 2.08 -15.00 0.60
CA ALA A 106 1.35 -16.14 1.15
C ALA A 106 2.22 -17.04 2.04
N LYS A 107 3.52 -17.15 1.78
CA LYS A 107 4.45 -17.96 2.60
C LYS A 107 4.77 -17.35 3.96
N GLN A 108 4.52 -16.05 4.13
CA GLN A 108 4.76 -15.35 5.39
C GLN A 108 3.55 -15.32 6.32
N LEU A 109 2.38 -15.72 5.82
CA LEU A 109 1.14 -15.70 6.61
C LEU A 109 1.03 -16.93 7.52
N HIS A 110 0.39 -16.75 8.68
CA HIS A 110 -0.11 -17.86 9.48
C HIS A 110 -1.08 -18.73 8.66
N GLU A 111 -1.18 -20.01 9.02
CA GLU A 111 -1.85 -21.02 8.17
C GLU A 111 -3.30 -20.64 7.81
N VAL A 112 -4.08 -20.12 8.78
CA VAL A 112 -5.47 -19.69 8.54
C VAL A 112 -5.58 -18.51 7.57
N SER A 113 -4.67 -17.54 7.70
CA SER A 113 -4.59 -16.39 6.80
C SER A 113 -4.09 -16.79 5.42
N LYS A 114 -3.12 -17.71 5.36
CA LYS A 114 -2.57 -18.25 4.13
C LYS A 114 -3.62 -19.00 3.32
N GLU A 115 -4.38 -19.90 3.94
CA GLU A 115 -5.46 -20.63 3.28
C GLU A 115 -6.52 -19.66 2.73
N TYR A 116 -6.98 -18.73 3.57
CA TYR A 116 -7.95 -17.71 3.15
C TYR A 116 -7.42 -16.86 2.00
N TYR A 117 -6.17 -16.39 2.09
CA TYR A 117 -5.51 -15.57 1.08
C TYR A 117 -5.41 -16.33 -0.25
N LEU A 118 -4.85 -17.55 -0.25
CA LEU A 118 -4.69 -18.35 -1.46
C LEU A 118 -6.04 -18.60 -2.14
N ARG A 119 -7.05 -18.98 -1.37
CA ARG A 119 -8.41 -19.24 -1.88
C ARG A 119 -9.03 -17.98 -2.50
N THR A 120 -9.12 -16.89 -1.73
CA THR A 120 -9.81 -15.67 -2.17
C THR A 120 -9.11 -14.98 -3.34
N LYS A 121 -7.79 -15.08 -3.42
CA LYS A 121 -7.03 -14.53 -4.54
C LYS A 121 -7.15 -15.37 -5.81
N ALA A 122 -7.20 -16.70 -5.69
CA ALA A 122 -7.45 -17.57 -6.84
C ALA A 122 -8.85 -17.34 -7.41
N GLU A 123 -9.86 -17.22 -6.54
CA GLU A 123 -11.22 -16.84 -6.90
C GLU A 123 -11.26 -15.49 -7.63
N SER A 124 -10.56 -14.47 -7.10
CA SER A 124 -10.54 -13.12 -7.68
C SER A 124 -9.88 -13.04 -9.05
N ALA A 125 -8.90 -13.90 -9.36
CA ALA A 125 -8.21 -13.86 -10.64
C ALA A 125 -8.70 -14.90 -11.65
N GLY A 126 -9.60 -15.79 -11.22
CA GLY A 126 -10.10 -16.89 -12.04
C GLY A 126 -9.03 -17.92 -12.43
N ARG A 127 -7.87 -17.93 -11.77
CA ARG A 127 -6.75 -18.86 -12.03
C ARG A 127 -5.93 -19.15 -10.76
N PRO A 128 -5.17 -20.26 -10.70
CA PRO A 128 -4.33 -20.60 -9.54
C PRO A 128 -3.21 -19.60 -9.29
N LEU A 129 -2.87 -19.35 -8.01
CA LEU A 129 -1.81 -18.40 -7.64
C LEU A 129 -0.41 -18.77 -8.13
N THR A 130 -0.18 -20.05 -8.44
CA THR A 130 1.06 -20.53 -9.07
C THR A 130 1.30 -19.93 -10.46
N GLU A 131 0.26 -19.44 -11.12
CA GLU A 131 0.37 -18.79 -12.44
C GLU A 131 0.62 -17.27 -12.35
N PHE A 132 0.67 -16.68 -11.16
CA PHE A 132 0.78 -15.23 -10.97
C PHE A 132 2.21 -14.74 -11.06
N ARG A 133 3.15 -15.60 -10.67
CA ARG A 133 4.57 -15.41 -10.93
C ARG A 133 5.05 -16.52 -11.86
N PRO A 134 4.73 -16.43 -13.17
CA PRO A 134 5.22 -17.41 -14.13
C PRO A 134 6.75 -17.43 -14.13
N ALA A 135 7.34 -18.59 -14.38
CA ALA A 135 8.79 -18.72 -14.47
C ALA A 135 9.30 -18.22 -15.84
N GLY A 136 10.59 -17.90 -15.91
CA GLY A 136 11.25 -17.52 -17.16
C GLY A 136 10.76 -16.18 -17.71
N GLU A 137 10.72 -16.05 -19.04
CA GLU A 137 10.44 -14.79 -19.75
C GLU A 137 9.11 -14.13 -19.35
N ALA A 138 8.07 -14.92 -19.10
CA ALA A 138 6.78 -14.39 -18.67
C ALA A 138 6.86 -13.74 -17.28
N GLY A 139 7.67 -14.28 -16.37
CA GLY A 139 7.92 -13.68 -15.06
C GLY A 139 8.72 -12.38 -15.17
N GLU A 140 9.72 -12.36 -16.05
CA GLU A 140 10.51 -11.17 -16.34
C GLU A 140 9.67 -10.05 -16.96
N ALA A 141 8.71 -10.38 -17.82
CA ALA A 141 7.78 -9.41 -18.40
C ALA A 141 6.89 -8.76 -17.33
N VAL A 142 6.31 -9.55 -16.42
CA VAL A 142 5.51 -9.05 -15.29
C VAL A 142 6.37 -8.15 -14.38
N TRP A 143 7.63 -8.53 -14.14
CA TRP A 143 8.53 -7.71 -13.33
C TRP A 143 8.90 -6.40 -14.02
N ALA A 144 9.15 -6.43 -15.34
CA ALA A 144 9.38 -5.22 -16.13
C ALA A 144 8.20 -4.26 -16.10
N GLU A 145 6.95 -4.77 -16.11
CA GLU A 145 5.75 -3.94 -15.94
C GLU A 145 5.71 -3.26 -14.55
N ALA A 146 6.13 -3.94 -13.49
CA ALA A 146 6.20 -3.36 -12.15
C ALA A 146 7.22 -2.22 -12.07
N LEU A 147 8.42 -2.42 -12.64
CA LEU A 147 9.44 -1.38 -12.73
C LEU A 147 8.97 -0.19 -13.59
N ALA A 148 8.30 -0.46 -14.71
CA ALA A 148 7.75 0.57 -15.58
C ALA A 148 6.65 1.38 -14.88
N ALA A 149 5.82 0.74 -14.05
CA ALA A 149 4.78 1.42 -13.28
C ALA A 149 5.39 2.40 -12.25
N PHE A 150 6.44 2.00 -11.53
CA PHE A 150 7.19 2.91 -10.67
C PHE A 150 7.87 4.03 -11.49
N GLY A 151 8.48 3.70 -12.62
CA GLY A 151 9.05 4.70 -13.52
C GLY A 151 8.01 5.73 -14.01
N GLN A 152 6.76 5.32 -14.24
CA GLN A 152 5.67 6.22 -14.59
C GLN A 152 5.30 7.17 -13.43
N VAL A 153 5.31 6.69 -12.18
CA VAL A 153 5.12 7.55 -11.00
C VAL A 153 6.25 8.58 -10.92
N GLY A 154 7.50 8.18 -11.16
CA GLY A 154 8.64 9.09 -11.25
C GLY A 154 8.42 10.19 -12.31
N GLN A 155 7.95 9.81 -13.51
CA GLN A 155 7.61 10.77 -14.57
C GLN A 155 6.49 11.75 -14.20
N TRP A 156 5.56 11.35 -13.33
CA TRP A 156 4.55 12.27 -12.79
C TRP A 156 5.20 13.30 -11.86
N MET A 157 6.07 12.84 -10.95
CA MET A 157 6.82 13.70 -10.04
C MET A 157 7.74 14.67 -10.78
N ASP A 158 8.33 14.25 -11.90
CA ASP A 158 9.20 15.08 -12.75
C ASP A 158 8.45 16.27 -13.38
N LYS A 159 7.11 16.27 -13.38
CA LYS A 159 6.33 17.44 -13.80
C LYS A 159 6.48 18.64 -12.86
N ASN A 160 6.98 18.42 -11.65
CA ASN A 160 7.33 19.49 -10.72
C ASN A 160 8.70 20.13 -11.04
N GLY A 161 9.57 19.44 -11.80
CA GLY A 161 10.91 19.91 -12.18
C GLY A 161 11.99 18.84 -12.00
N THR A 162 13.19 19.27 -11.62
CA THR A 162 14.35 18.38 -11.39
C THR A 162 14.95 18.61 -10.01
N GLY A 163 15.68 17.62 -9.49
CA GLY A 163 16.32 17.71 -8.17
C GLY A 163 15.28 17.80 -7.06
N ASP A 164 15.50 18.69 -6.09
CA ASP A 164 14.61 18.85 -4.93
C ASP A 164 13.15 19.14 -5.31
N LYS A 165 12.93 19.79 -6.46
CA LYS A 165 11.60 20.07 -6.99
C LYS A 165 10.82 18.82 -7.39
N ALA A 166 11.46 17.67 -7.58
CA ALA A 166 10.81 16.40 -7.90
C ALA A 166 11.13 15.31 -6.86
N LYS A 167 11.55 15.73 -5.66
CA LYS A 167 11.89 14.83 -4.56
C LYS A 167 10.66 14.08 -4.05
N TYR A 168 9.56 14.81 -3.85
CA TYR A 168 8.27 14.32 -3.39
C TYR A 168 7.19 14.59 -4.45
N VAL A 169 6.02 13.99 -4.27
CA VAL A 169 4.86 14.17 -5.16
C VAL A 169 4.45 15.64 -5.21
N MET A 170 4.60 16.37 -4.11
CA MET A 170 4.37 17.83 -4.02
C MET A 170 5.66 18.64 -4.12
N GLY A 171 6.65 18.11 -4.84
CA GLY A 171 7.95 18.72 -5.06
C GLY A 171 8.84 18.64 -3.83
N GLU A 172 9.04 19.77 -3.14
CA GLU A 172 9.90 19.81 -1.94
C GLU A 172 9.14 19.47 -0.64
N THR A 173 7.81 19.32 -0.72
CA THR A 173 6.96 19.06 0.44
C THR A 173 6.59 17.58 0.53
N PHE A 174 6.95 16.93 1.63
CA PHE A 174 6.52 15.56 1.95
C PHE A 174 5.04 15.55 2.36
N THR A 175 4.25 14.66 1.78
CA THR A 175 2.80 14.59 1.97
C THR A 175 2.30 13.15 2.11
N PHE A 176 0.99 12.97 2.33
CA PHE A 176 0.39 11.63 2.38
C PHE A 176 0.58 10.86 1.05
N ALA A 177 0.66 11.53 -0.09
CA ALA A 177 1.00 10.90 -1.36
C ALA A 177 2.34 10.15 -1.32
N ASP A 178 3.34 10.73 -0.65
CA ASP A 178 4.65 10.10 -0.45
C ASP A 178 4.57 8.95 0.57
N VAL A 179 3.73 9.08 1.60
CA VAL A 179 3.42 7.99 2.54
C VAL A 179 2.82 6.78 1.82
N ILE A 180 1.97 6.99 0.79
CA ILE A 180 1.45 5.89 -0.04
C ILE A 180 2.59 5.18 -0.76
N ILE A 181 3.49 5.91 -1.42
CA ILE A 181 4.63 5.32 -2.13
C ILE A 181 5.49 4.50 -1.17
N VAL A 182 5.88 5.08 -0.03
CA VAL A 182 6.72 4.38 0.94
C VAL A 182 5.99 3.20 1.57
N GLY A 183 4.70 3.31 1.88
CA GLY A 183 3.91 2.20 2.42
C GLY A 183 3.95 0.97 1.51
N TRP A 184 3.90 1.18 0.18
CA TRP A 184 4.05 0.10 -0.79
C TRP A 184 5.48 -0.44 -0.90
N LEU A 185 6.50 0.42 -0.85
CA LEU A 185 7.90 0.00 -0.81
C LEU A 185 8.22 -0.81 0.44
N SER A 186 7.74 -0.35 1.60
CA SER A 186 7.81 -1.02 2.89
C SER A 186 7.12 -2.39 2.86
N TYR A 187 5.91 -2.47 2.29
CA TYR A 187 5.24 -3.75 2.10
C TYR A 187 6.08 -4.70 1.24
N TYR A 188 6.65 -4.21 0.14
CA TYR A 188 7.51 -4.99 -0.73
C TYR A 188 8.74 -5.51 0.00
N ARG A 189 9.45 -4.62 0.71
CA ARG A 189 10.62 -4.92 1.54
C ARG A 189 10.34 -6.06 2.52
N SER A 190 9.20 -6.01 3.20
CA SER A 190 8.81 -7.06 4.17
C SER A 190 8.54 -8.40 3.49
N VAL A 191 7.95 -8.40 2.29
CA VAL A 191 7.57 -9.64 1.59
C VAL A 191 8.75 -10.32 0.89
N VAL A 192 9.58 -9.58 0.14
CA VAL A 192 10.66 -10.18 -0.65
C VAL A 192 12.02 -10.11 0.05
N GLY A 193 12.17 -9.23 1.05
CA GLY A 193 13.42 -9.03 1.77
C GLY A 193 14.43 -8.17 1.02
N VAL A 194 15.28 -7.46 1.78
CA VAL A 194 16.27 -6.50 1.25
C VAL A 194 17.39 -7.15 0.41
N ALA A 195 17.58 -8.46 0.55
CA ALA A 195 18.58 -9.22 -0.22
C ALA A 195 18.03 -9.78 -1.54
N SER A 196 16.74 -9.58 -1.83
CA SER A 196 16.13 -10.05 -3.08
C SER A 196 16.61 -9.23 -4.29
N ARG A 197 16.65 -9.89 -5.45
CA ARG A 197 16.90 -9.21 -6.73
C ARG A 197 15.86 -8.11 -6.94
N GLU A 198 14.60 -8.42 -6.68
CA GLU A 198 13.49 -7.51 -6.93
C GLU A 198 13.58 -6.25 -6.08
N TRP A 199 13.99 -6.36 -4.80
CA TRP A 199 14.28 -5.18 -4.00
C TRP A 199 15.44 -4.37 -4.59
N GLY A 200 16.53 -5.03 -4.97
CA GLY A 200 17.68 -4.38 -5.61
C GLY A 200 17.31 -3.63 -6.90
N ASP A 201 16.58 -4.28 -7.80
CA ASP A 201 16.11 -3.70 -9.07
C ASP A 201 15.24 -2.47 -8.82
N LEU A 202 14.29 -2.55 -7.86
CA LEU A 202 13.40 -1.45 -7.52
C LEU A 202 14.16 -0.27 -6.87
N MET A 203 15.13 -0.55 -6.01
CA MET A 203 15.97 0.48 -5.39
C MET A 203 16.94 1.13 -6.37
N ALA A 204 17.37 0.41 -7.42
CA ALA A 204 18.20 0.96 -8.49
C ALA A 204 17.39 1.73 -9.55
N ALA A 205 16.08 1.49 -9.64
CA ALA A 205 15.21 2.11 -10.63
C ALA A 205 15.15 3.64 -10.47
N ASP A 206 14.89 4.31 -11.58
CA ASP A 206 14.66 5.76 -11.64
C ASP A 206 15.77 6.58 -10.95
N GLY A 207 17.02 6.21 -11.23
CA GLY A 207 18.20 6.89 -10.69
C GLY A 207 18.40 6.74 -9.18
N GLY A 208 17.73 5.75 -8.55
CA GLY A 208 17.78 5.53 -7.11
C GLY A 208 16.77 6.36 -6.31
N ARG A 209 15.78 6.99 -6.97
CA ARG A 209 14.75 7.82 -6.31
C ARG A 209 14.07 7.07 -5.16
N TRP A 210 13.65 5.83 -5.40
CA TRP A 210 12.94 5.03 -4.42
C TRP A 210 13.84 4.63 -3.24
N ALA A 211 15.13 4.39 -3.50
CA ALA A 211 16.10 4.11 -2.44
C ALA A 211 16.31 5.33 -1.54
N GLN A 212 16.43 6.53 -2.11
CA GLN A 212 16.54 7.77 -1.33
C GLN A 212 15.32 7.95 -0.43
N LEU A 213 14.12 7.77 -0.97
CA LEU A 213 12.87 7.90 -0.22
C LEU A 213 12.77 6.89 0.93
N VAL A 214 13.14 5.63 0.70
CA VAL A 214 13.17 4.60 1.76
C VAL A 214 14.21 4.94 2.83
N MET A 215 15.38 5.41 2.43
CA MET A 215 16.47 5.75 3.36
C MET A 215 16.07 6.91 4.29
N GLU A 216 15.46 7.96 3.75
CA GLU A 216 14.93 9.07 4.56
C GLU A 216 13.84 8.60 5.53
N PHE A 217 12.97 7.69 5.08
CA PHE A 217 11.91 7.14 5.92
C PHE A 217 12.44 6.25 7.06
N ASP A 218 13.50 5.48 6.78
CA ASP A 218 14.22 4.67 7.77
C ASP A 218 14.94 5.58 8.80
N GLU A 219 15.59 6.66 8.36
CA GLU A 219 16.25 7.64 9.24
C GLU A 219 15.27 8.31 10.22
N HIS A 220 14.03 8.55 9.77
CA HIS A 220 12.95 9.02 10.65
C HIS A 220 12.41 7.96 11.61
N GLY A 221 12.78 6.68 11.43
CA GLY A 221 12.28 5.56 12.21
C GLY A 221 10.79 5.31 12.02
N TRP A 222 10.24 5.70 10.87
CA TRP A 222 8.83 5.54 10.53
C TRP A 222 8.51 4.15 10.00
N PHE A 223 9.50 3.44 9.44
CA PHE A 223 9.36 2.02 9.16
C PHE A 223 9.69 1.20 10.41
N LYS A 224 8.70 0.44 10.88
CA LYS A 224 8.85 -0.52 11.98
C LYS A 224 8.16 -1.81 11.57
N VAL A 225 8.90 -2.92 11.69
CA VAL A 225 8.35 -4.27 11.61
C VAL A 225 8.59 -4.85 12.99
N ASP A 226 7.50 -5.10 13.71
CA ASP A 226 7.53 -5.77 15.01
C ASP A 226 7.82 -7.27 14.86
#